data_AF-A0A1N7NR67-F1
#
_entry.id   AF-A0A1N7NR67-F1
#
_cell.length_a   1.000
_cell.length_b   1.000
_cell.length_c   1.000
_cell.angle_alpha   90.00
_cell.angle_beta   90.00
_cell.angle_gamma   90.00
#
_symmetry.space_group_name_H-M   'P 1'
#
loop_
_entity.id
_entity.type
_entity.pdbx_description
1 polymer ?
#
loop_
_entity_poly.entity_id
_entity_poly.type
_entity_poly.pdbx_seq_one_letter_code
_entity_poly.pdbx_strand_id
1 'polypeptide(L)'
;MMTGDDRSVKAGGNIVGSQIITGDNNIAQMKDISVTLTSGEGVDIVAELAGLRQALMELKAGDQHGKIDRALQDAEEEAGKPQPNKDEIGSAVARAVKYAKNASDFAEHGSKIAERLAPVVSWLGENGTKILTLAGIAF
;
A
#
# COMPACT_ATOMS: atom_id res chain seq x y z
N MET A 1 -6.54 -52.80 -14.24
CA MET A 1 -7.89 -52.20 -14.30
C MET A 1 -8.25 -51.88 -12.85
N MET A 2 -7.93 -50.72 -12.27
CA MET A 2 -8.36 -49.33 -12.56
C MET A 2 -9.88 -49.21 -12.70
N THR A 3 -10.53 -48.54 -11.75
CA THR A 3 -11.35 -47.35 -11.99
C THR A 3 -11.50 -46.62 -10.65
N GLY A 4 -10.96 -45.40 -10.58
CA GLY A 4 -11.18 -44.47 -9.48
C GLY A 4 -12.57 -43.87 -9.58
N ASP A 5 -13.23 -43.69 -8.43
CA ASP A 5 -14.54 -43.06 -8.35
C ASP A 5 -14.35 -41.53 -8.30
N ASP A 6 -14.27 -40.94 -9.49
CA ASP A 6 -14.46 -39.52 -9.73
C ASP A 6 -15.93 -39.15 -9.53
N ARG A 7 -16.22 -38.35 -8.51
CA ARG A 7 -17.52 -37.65 -8.40
C ARG A 7 -17.35 -36.14 -8.40
N SER A 8 -17.08 -35.65 -9.61
CA SER A 8 -17.65 -34.49 -10.28
C SER A 8 -18.53 -33.56 -9.43
N VAL A 9 -18.02 -32.36 -9.14
CA VAL A 9 -18.84 -31.19 -8.80
C VAL A 9 -19.14 -30.40 -10.09
N LYS A 10 -20.39 -30.43 -10.54
CA LYS A 10 -20.87 -29.57 -11.64
C LYS A 10 -21.11 -28.16 -11.11
N ALA A 11 -20.09 -27.30 -11.20
CA ALA A 11 -20.28 -25.86 -11.10
C ALA A 11 -20.71 -25.33 -12.48
N GLY A 12 -22.02 -25.39 -12.75
CA GLY A 12 -22.66 -24.70 -13.86
C GLY A 12 -22.81 -23.22 -13.52
N GLY A 13 -21.76 -22.45 -13.77
CA GLY A 13 -21.76 -21.01 -13.60
C GLY A 13 -20.49 -20.46 -14.21
N ASN A 14 -20.62 -19.56 -15.18
CA ASN A 14 -19.50 -18.85 -15.77
C ASN A 14 -18.81 -18.01 -14.68
N ILE A 15 -17.79 -18.57 -14.03
CA ILE A 15 -16.96 -17.84 -13.07
C ILE A 15 -15.92 -17.06 -13.87
N VAL A 16 -16.33 -15.91 -14.40
CA VAL A 16 -15.39 -14.87 -14.80
C VAL A 16 -14.97 -14.16 -13.52
N GLY A 17 -13.81 -14.55 -12.99
CA GLY A 17 -13.11 -13.79 -11.95
C GLY A 17 -13.70 -13.92 -10.54
N SER A 18 -13.87 -15.13 -10.02
CA SER A 18 -14.00 -15.30 -8.56
C SER A 18 -12.66 -15.77 -8.01
N GLN A 19 -11.88 -14.82 -7.50
CA GLN A 19 -10.77 -15.13 -6.60
C GLN A 19 -11.38 -15.70 -5.33
N ILE A 20 -11.34 -17.02 -5.21
CA ILE A 20 -11.62 -17.73 -3.97
C ILE A 20 -10.47 -17.39 -3.03
N ILE A 21 -10.66 -16.36 -2.19
CA ILE A 21 -9.73 -16.04 -1.10
C ILE A 21 -10.08 -16.98 0.05
N THR A 22 -9.40 -18.11 0.09
CA THR A 22 -9.30 -18.98 1.26
C THR A 22 -7.85 -18.96 1.72
N GLY A 23 -7.61 -18.49 2.95
CA GLY A 23 -6.35 -18.65 3.67
C GLY A 23 -5.61 -17.35 3.94
N ASP A 24 -5.75 -16.86 5.18
CA ASP A 24 -4.84 -16.11 6.09
C ASP A 24 -3.70 -15.20 5.58
N ASN A 25 -3.63 -14.86 4.30
CA ASN A 25 -2.67 -13.93 3.70
C ASN A 25 -3.38 -13.10 2.64
N ASN A 26 -4.46 -12.42 3.04
CA ASN A 26 -5.18 -11.53 2.15
C ASN A 26 -4.31 -10.29 1.89
N ILE A 27 -3.37 -10.41 0.96
CA ILE A 27 -2.63 -9.26 0.44
C ILE A 27 -3.64 -8.50 -0.42
N ALA A 28 -4.31 -7.52 0.17
CA ALA A 28 -5.11 -6.56 -0.55
C ALA A 28 -4.22 -5.89 -1.63
N GLN A 29 -4.55 -6.11 -2.91
CA GLN A 29 -3.86 -5.50 -4.05
C GLN A 29 -4.76 -4.43 -4.67
N MET A 30 -4.24 -3.22 -4.83
CA MET A 30 -4.92 -2.09 -5.46
C MET A 30 -4.84 -2.14 -7.00
N LYS A 31 -5.23 -3.27 -7.60
CA LYS A 31 -5.01 -3.56 -9.03
C LYS A 31 -5.65 -2.59 -10.02
N ASP A 32 -6.68 -1.84 -9.60
CA ASP A 32 -7.41 -0.88 -10.44
C ASP A 32 -7.06 0.58 -10.15
N ILE A 33 -6.09 0.83 -9.26
CA ILE A 33 -5.68 2.19 -8.89
C ILE A 33 -4.38 2.51 -9.61
N SER A 34 -4.42 3.57 -10.41
CA SER A 34 -3.23 4.16 -11.04
C SER A 34 -3.01 5.59 -10.56
N VAL A 35 -1.74 5.99 -10.46
CA VAL A 35 -1.35 7.36 -10.10
C VAL A 35 -0.41 7.94 -11.15
N THR A 36 -0.58 9.22 -11.46
CA THR A 36 0.37 9.95 -12.30
C THR A 36 1.42 10.60 -11.40
N LEU A 37 2.69 10.25 -11.62
CA LEU A 37 3.81 10.87 -10.93
C LEU A 37 4.10 12.24 -11.55
N THR A 38 4.13 13.27 -10.71
CA THR A 38 4.49 14.64 -11.12
C THR A 38 5.96 14.92 -10.78
N SER A 39 6.53 16.04 -11.22
CA SER A 39 7.83 16.46 -10.70
C SER A 39 7.75 16.66 -9.19
N GLY A 40 8.62 16.00 -8.43
CA GLY A 40 8.71 16.13 -6.97
C GLY A 40 9.28 17.48 -6.49
N GLU A 41 9.55 18.41 -7.41
CA GLU A 41 10.03 19.75 -7.09
C GLU A 41 8.91 20.59 -6.46
N GLY A 42 9.17 21.12 -5.26
CA GLY A 42 8.20 21.93 -4.51
C GLY A 42 7.19 21.15 -3.68
N VAL A 43 7.33 19.81 -3.59
CA VAL A 43 6.52 19.00 -2.67
C VAL A 43 6.90 19.32 -1.22
N ASP A 44 5.92 19.73 -0.43
CA ASP A 44 6.05 19.83 1.03
C ASP A 44 5.99 18.42 1.62
N ILE A 45 7.13 17.76 1.67
CA ILE A 45 7.24 16.36 2.07
C ILE A 45 6.71 16.12 3.49
N VAL A 46 6.83 17.11 4.39
CA VAL A 46 6.30 17.00 5.76
C VAL A 46 4.78 16.99 5.75
N ALA A 47 4.15 17.91 5.01
CA ALA A 47 2.69 17.95 4.88
C ALA A 47 2.13 16.70 4.18
N GLU A 48 2.81 16.20 3.14
CA GLU A 48 2.38 14.99 2.44
C GLU A 48 2.53 13.73 3.30
N LEU A 49 3.61 13.60 4.07
CA LEU A 49 3.78 12.50 5.03
C LEU A 49 2.73 12.54 6.15
N ALA A 50 2.40 13.73 6.66
CA ALA A 50 1.32 13.89 7.63
C ALA A 50 -0.05 13.50 7.03
N GLY A 51 -0.32 13.90 5.79
CA GLY A 51 -1.54 13.50 5.07
C GLY A 51 -1.61 11.99 4.82
N LEU A 52 -0.49 11.37 4.45
CA LEU A 52 -0.38 9.91 4.31
C LEU A 52 -0.60 9.20 5.65
N ARG A 53 -0.06 9.73 6.75
CA ARG A 53 -0.30 9.23 8.11
C ARG A 53 -1.77 9.26 8.47
N GLN A 54 -2.46 10.36 8.23
CA GLN A 54 -3.90 10.41 8.47
C GLN A 54 -4.67 9.35 7.66
N ALA A 55 -4.36 9.23 6.37
CA ALA A 55 -5.00 8.23 5.50
C ALA A 55 -4.77 6.78 5.95
N LEU A 56 -3.54 6.46 6.40
CA LEU A 56 -3.21 5.12 6.87
C LEU A 56 -3.74 4.84 8.29
N MET A 57 -3.92 5.87 9.11
CA MET A 57 -4.52 5.75 10.44
C MET A 57 -6.05 5.60 10.40
N GLU A 58 -6.70 5.97 9.30
CA GLU A 58 -8.13 5.69 9.09
C GLU A 58 -8.42 4.21 8.83
N LEU A 59 -7.40 3.42 8.48
CA LEU A 59 -7.54 2.00 8.20
C LEU A 59 -7.83 1.18 9.46
N LYS A 60 -8.59 0.09 9.37
CA LYS A 60 -8.72 -0.87 10.49
C LYS A 60 -7.54 -1.84 10.50
N ALA A 61 -6.37 -1.34 10.89
CA ALA A 61 -5.14 -2.14 10.94
C ALA A 61 -4.88 -2.84 12.29
N GLY A 62 -5.77 -2.68 13.27
CA GLY A 62 -5.65 -3.32 14.60
C GLY A 62 -4.29 -3.06 15.25
N ASP A 63 -3.60 -4.12 15.66
CA ASP A 63 -2.26 -4.05 16.27
C ASP A 63 -1.17 -3.44 15.37
N GLN A 64 -1.41 -3.31 14.06
CA GLN A 64 -0.46 -2.68 13.15
C GLN A 64 -0.50 -1.13 13.21
N HIS A 65 -1.54 -0.52 13.78
CA HIS A 65 -1.66 0.95 13.88
C HIS A 65 -0.42 1.59 14.51
N GLY A 66 0.05 1.08 15.65
CA GLY A 66 1.24 1.62 16.30
C GLY A 66 2.52 1.49 15.45
N LYS A 67 2.61 0.49 14.57
CA LYS A 67 3.76 0.31 13.68
C LYS A 67 3.69 1.23 12.47
N ILE A 68 2.49 1.45 11.93
CA ILE A 68 2.24 2.41 10.85
C ILE A 68 2.57 3.81 11.34
N ASP A 69 2.03 4.19 12.49
CA ASP A 69 2.20 5.50 13.11
C ASP A 69 3.68 5.81 13.37
N ARG A 70 4.39 4.88 14.02
CA ARG A 70 5.83 5.02 14.30
C ARG A 70 6.67 5.11 13.03
N ALA A 71 6.36 4.30 12.01
CA ALA A 71 7.10 4.35 10.75
C ALA A 71 6.89 5.68 10.01
N LEU A 72 5.71 6.28 10.08
CA LEU A 72 5.47 7.59 9.47
C LEU A 72 6.06 8.72 10.31
N GLN A 73 6.05 8.60 11.64
CA GLN A 73 6.74 9.53 12.52
C GLN A 73 8.25 9.56 12.24
N ASP A 74 8.90 8.40 12.08
CA ASP A 74 10.32 8.31 11.67
C ASP A 74 10.55 9.11 10.36
N ALA A 75 9.62 8.98 9.40
CA ALA A 75 9.70 9.68 8.11
C ALA A 75 9.50 11.19 8.24
N GLU A 76 8.53 11.63 9.05
CA GLU A 76 8.25 13.04 9.34
C GLU A 76 9.43 13.72 10.05
N GLU A 77 10.04 13.03 11.04
CA GLU A 77 11.23 13.50 11.73
C GLU A 77 12.43 13.66 10.79
N GLU A 78 12.63 12.68 9.89
CA GLU A 78 13.69 12.74 8.87
C GLU A 78 13.43 13.86 7.85
N ALA A 79 12.17 14.03 7.43
CA ALA A 79 11.75 15.07 6.49
C ALA A 79 11.93 16.48 7.07
N GLY A 80 11.83 16.64 8.39
CA GLY A 80 12.05 17.92 9.09
C GLY A 80 13.52 18.32 9.26
N LYS A 81 14.48 17.47 8.86
CA LYS A 81 15.90 17.81 8.95
C LYS A 81 16.33 18.83 7.90
N PRO A 82 17.41 19.61 8.12
CA PRO A 82 17.93 20.56 7.13
C PRO A 82 18.32 19.92 5.79
N GLN A 83 18.69 18.65 5.81
CA GLN A 83 19.00 17.83 4.65
C GLN A 83 18.30 16.49 4.80
N PRO A 84 17.03 16.37 4.37
CA PRO A 84 16.25 15.16 4.58
C PRO A 84 16.80 14.00 3.75
N ASN A 85 16.96 12.85 4.38
CA ASN A 85 17.45 11.64 3.72
C ASN A 85 16.32 10.88 3.02
N LYS A 86 16.31 10.92 1.69
CA LYS A 86 15.29 10.24 0.86
C LYS A 86 15.26 8.73 1.06
N ASP A 87 16.39 8.08 1.29
CA ASP A 87 16.44 6.63 1.50
C ASP A 87 15.80 6.23 2.84
N GLU A 88 16.03 7.00 3.90
CA GLU A 88 15.44 6.74 5.20
C GLU A 88 13.94 7.02 5.21
N ILE A 89 13.51 8.13 4.60
CA ILE A 89 12.09 8.45 4.40
C ILE A 89 11.42 7.36 3.57
N GLY A 90 12.02 6.97 2.44
CA GLY A 90 11.47 5.92 1.58
C GLY A 90 11.35 4.57 2.29
N SER A 91 12.35 4.18 3.08
CA SER A 91 12.33 2.97 3.89
C SER A 91 11.25 3.02 4.97
N ALA A 92 11.08 4.17 5.63
CA ALA A 92 10.05 4.41 6.63
C ALA A 92 8.64 4.34 6.05
N VAL A 93 8.39 5.01 4.91
CA VAL A 93 7.13 4.95 4.17
C VAL A 93 6.86 3.53 3.68
N ALA A 94 7.85 2.81 3.15
CA ALA A 94 7.68 1.42 2.71
C ALA A 94 7.25 0.50 3.86
N ARG A 95 7.83 0.68 5.07
CA ARG A 95 7.42 -0.03 6.28
C ARG A 95 5.96 0.28 6.62
N ALA A 96 5.57 1.55 6.61
CA ALA A 96 4.19 1.96 6.91
C ALA A 96 3.17 1.32 5.96
N VAL A 97 3.42 1.40 4.65
CA VAL A 97 2.57 0.78 3.63
C VAL A 97 2.52 -0.73 3.81
N LYS A 98 3.65 -1.38 4.09
CA LYS A 98 3.69 -2.84 4.34
C LYS A 98 2.81 -3.26 5.52
N TYR A 99 2.79 -2.48 6.60
CA TYR A 99 1.91 -2.75 7.73
C TYR A 99 0.45 -2.47 7.39
N ALA A 100 0.18 -1.36 6.70
CA ALA A 100 -1.15 -0.96 6.26
C ALA A 100 -1.83 -1.99 5.33
N LYS A 101 -1.06 -2.69 4.50
CA LYS A 101 -1.58 -3.78 3.64
C LYS A 101 -2.28 -4.91 4.39
N ASN A 102 -2.01 -5.07 5.69
CA ASN A 102 -2.67 -6.08 6.51
C ASN A 102 -4.01 -5.59 7.07
N ALA A 103 -4.36 -4.31 6.89
CA ALA A 103 -5.68 -3.80 7.23
C ALA A 103 -6.73 -4.38 6.30
N SER A 104 -7.87 -4.77 6.86
CA SER A 104 -8.94 -5.43 6.10
C SER A 104 -9.57 -4.54 5.03
N ASP A 105 -9.59 -3.23 5.28
CA ASP A 105 -10.14 -2.17 4.40
C ASP A 105 -9.07 -1.44 3.57
N PHE A 106 -7.84 -1.97 3.50
CA PHE A 106 -6.74 -1.34 2.76
C PHE A 106 -7.11 -1.06 1.29
N ALA A 107 -7.74 -2.02 0.61
CA ALA A 107 -8.18 -1.83 -0.78
C ALA A 107 -9.31 -0.81 -0.91
N GLU A 108 -10.23 -0.75 0.07
CA GLU A 108 -11.37 0.18 0.08
C GLU A 108 -10.92 1.64 0.20
N HIS A 109 -9.82 1.87 0.94
CA HIS A 109 -9.18 3.19 1.08
C HIS A 109 -8.12 3.47 0.02
N GLY A 110 -7.95 2.58 -0.97
CA GLY A 110 -6.78 2.61 -1.83
C GLY A 110 -6.62 3.83 -2.70
N SER A 111 -7.69 4.40 -3.23
CA SER A 111 -7.62 5.64 -4.00
C SER A 111 -7.08 6.79 -3.15
N LYS A 112 -7.60 6.94 -1.92
CA LYS A 112 -7.15 7.98 -0.98
C LYS A 112 -5.69 7.79 -0.58
N ILE A 113 -5.26 6.54 -0.35
CA ILE A 113 -3.87 6.22 -0.04
C ILE A 113 -2.98 6.55 -1.25
N ALA A 114 -3.39 6.16 -2.44
CA ALA A 114 -2.63 6.38 -3.67
C ALA A 114 -2.46 7.88 -3.98
N GLU A 115 -3.53 8.68 -3.82
CA GLU A 115 -3.49 10.14 -3.96
C GLU A 115 -2.48 10.80 -3.01
N ARG A 116 -2.38 10.31 -1.77
CA ARG A 116 -1.40 10.80 -0.78
C ARG A 116 -0.01 10.24 -0.98
N LEU A 117 0.10 9.03 -1.52
CA LEU A 117 1.38 8.38 -1.74
C LEU A 117 2.09 8.96 -2.97
N ALA A 118 1.36 9.30 -4.03
CA ALA A 118 1.88 9.83 -5.30
C ALA A 118 2.87 11.00 -5.17
N PRO A 119 2.57 12.09 -4.42
CA PRO A 119 3.53 13.19 -4.26
C PRO A 119 4.75 12.78 -3.43
N VAL A 120 4.58 11.93 -2.41
CA VAL A 120 5.67 11.39 -1.59
C VAL A 120 6.63 10.57 -2.45
N VAL A 121 6.12 9.64 -3.26
CA VAL A 121 6.98 8.81 -4.13
C VAL A 121 7.59 9.60 -5.27
N SER A 122 6.89 10.62 -5.78
CA SER A 122 7.43 11.56 -6.79
C SER A 122 8.61 12.35 -6.23
N TRP A 123 8.54 12.77 -4.97
CA TRP A 123 9.64 13.43 -4.27
C TRP A 123 10.81 12.48 -3.98
N LEU A 124 10.51 11.22 -3.62
CA LEU A 124 11.52 10.18 -3.37
C LEU A 124 12.27 9.73 -4.64
N GLY A 125 11.70 9.94 -5.82
CA GLY A 125 12.31 9.53 -7.09
C GLY A 125 12.40 8.01 -7.24
N GLU A 126 13.56 7.49 -7.65
CA GLU A 126 13.78 6.04 -7.87
C GLU A 126 13.47 5.18 -6.64
N ASN A 127 13.64 5.73 -5.43
CA ASN A 127 13.31 5.04 -4.18
C ASN A 127 11.81 4.94 -3.92
N GLY A 128 11.00 5.81 -4.53
CA GLY A 128 9.55 5.86 -4.36
C GLY A 128 8.79 4.80 -5.16
N THR A 129 9.26 4.44 -6.36
CA THR A 129 8.52 3.51 -7.26
C THR A 129 8.37 2.11 -6.66
N LYS A 130 9.35 1.64 -5.88
CA LYS A 130 9.27 0.37 -5.14
C LYS A 130 8.11 0.35 -4.14
N ILE A 131 7.74 1.51 -3.61
CA ILE A 131 6.65 1.66 -2.63
C ILE A 131 5.29 1.50 -3.31
N LEU A 132 5.12 2.02 -4.52
CA LEU A 132 3.91 1.84 -5.33
C LEU A 132 3.70 0.36 -5.69
N THR A 133 4.76 -0.31 -6.15
CA THR A 133 4.74 -1.76 -6.39
C THR A 133 4.39 -2.53 -5.12
N LEU A 134 4.94 -2.11 -3.97
CA LEU A 134 4.60 -2.70 -2.68
C LEU A 134 3.13 -2.50 -2.34
N ALA A 135 2.56 -1.32 -2.55
CA ALA A 135 1.13 -1.04 -2.38
C ALA A 135 0.23 -1.76 -3.39
N GLY A 136 0.81 -2.24 -4.50
CA GLY A 136 0.06 -2.83 -5.61
C GLY A 136 -0.63 -1.80 -6.49
N ILE A 137 -0.11 -0.57 -6.53
CA ILE A 137 -0.61 0.56 -7.33
C ILE A 137 0.15 0.60 -8.66
N ALA A 138 -0.56 0.82 -9.77
CA ALA A 138 0.05 1.06 -11.08
C ALA A 138 0.47 2.53 -11.24
N PHE A 139 1.53 2.83 -11.99
CA PHE A 139 2.08 4.18 -12.15
C PHE A 139 2.82 4.36 -13.47
#